data_AF-A0A2V8E7B9-F1
#
_entry.id   AF-A0A2V8E7B9-F1
#
_cell.length_a   1.000
_cell.length_b   1.000
_cell.length_c   1.000
_cell.angle_alpha   90.00
_cell.angle_beta   90.00
_cell.angle_gamma   90.00
#
_symmetry.space_group_name_H-M   'P 1'
#
loop_
_entity.id
_entity.type
_entity.pdbx_description
1 polymer ?
#
loop_
_entity_poly.entity_id
_entity_poly.type
_entity_poly.pdbx_seq_one_letter_code
_entity_poly.pdbx_strand_id
1 'polypeptide(L)'
;RKFKEDPSLSDEQIATIVKWVVDSGAPLGNPADLPKPRRFGDLNAWRIGQPDLIVTMPEAWVVKPAAPDDWPTFTLDPKLTEDRYIKAVEVKPAPNSHVVVHHSRPP
;
A
#
# COMPACT_ATOMS: atom_id res chain seq x y z
N ARG A 1 29.20 -3.79 19.82
CA ARG A 1 28.76 -5.10 19.29
C ARG A 1 28.68 -4.96 17.77
N LYS A 2 29.27 -5.86 16.98
CA LYS A 2 29.16 -5.81 15.51
C LYS A 2 28.06 -6.81 15.10
N PHE A 3 27.03 -6.31 14.44
CA PHE A 3 25.95 -7.16 13.93
C PHE A 3 26.39 -7.81 12.61
N LYS A 4 25.87 -9.00 12.30
CA LYS A 4 26.22 -9.75 11.09
C LYS A 4 25.75 -9.02 9.82
N GLU A 5 24.66 -8.27 9.92
CA GLU A 5 24.09 -7.42 8.87
C GLU A 5 23.86 -6.02 9.47
N ASP A 6 24.94 -5.33 9.81
CA ASP A 6 24.86 -4.01 10.42
C ASP A 6 24.37 -2.98 9.38
N PRO A 7 23.16 -2.39 9.53
CA PRO A 7 22.64 -1.42 8.58
C PRO A 7 23.23 -0.01 8.80
N SER A 8 24.13 0.15 9.76
CA SER A 8 24.76 1.42 10.07
C SER A 8 25.66 1.87 8.91
N LEU A 9 25.60 3.16 8.60
CA LEU A 9 26.47 3.80 7.62
C LEU A 9 27.86 4.04 8.21
N SER A 10 28.91 3.96 7.38
CA SER A 10 30.24 4.44 7.77
C SER A 10 30.25 5.98 7.89
N ASP A 11 31.25 6.52 8.59
CA ASP A 11 31.42 7.97 8.72
C ASP A 11 31.52 8.66 7.34
N GLU A 12 32.16 8.03 6.35
CA GLU A 12 32.24 8.55 4.98
C GLU A 12 30.87 8.56 4.27
N GLN A 13 30.07 7.51 4.47
CA GLN A 13 28.72 7.44 3.90
C GLN A 13 27.80 8.49 4.53
N ILE A 14 27.90 8.69 5.84
CA ILE A 14 27.19 9.76 6.56
C ILE A 14 27.62 11.13 6.01
N ALA A 15 28.93 11.39 5.93
CA ALA A 15 29.46 12.65 5.42
C ALA A 15 29.00 12.94 3.98
N THR A 16 28.90 11.91 3.15
CA THR A 16 28.40 12.02 1.76
C THR A 16 26.95 12.51 1.73
N ILE A 17 26.08 11.92 2.56
CA ILE A 17 24.66 12.31 2.63
C ILE A 17 24.50 13.71 3.22
N VAL A 18 25.24 14.03 4.30
CA VAL A 18 25.22 15.35 4.94
C VAL A 18 25.61 16.44 3.94
N LYS A 19 26.70 16.25 3.19
CA LYS A 19 27.13 17.20 2.17
C LYS A 19 26.07 17.41 1.08
N TRP A 20 25.41 16.34 0.65
CA TRP A 20 24.35 16.43 -0.35
C TRP A 20 23.13 17.20 0.18
N VAL A 21 22.65 16.90 1.40
CA VAL A 21 21.42 17.51 1.92
C VAL A 21 21.65 18.89 2.55
N VAL A 22 22.66 19.05 3.40
CA VAL A 22 22.92 20.26 4.18
C VAL A 22 23.69 21.29 3.36
N ASP A 23 24.82 20.89 2.78
CA ASP A 23 25.71 21.84 2.13
C ASP A 23 25.24 22.22 0.72
N SER A 24 24.61 21.27 0.01
CA SER A 24 24.22 21.42 -1.40
C SER A 24 22.72 21.64 -1.60
N GLY A 25 21.88 21.46 -0.58
CA GLY A 25 20.43 21.66 -0.65
C GLY A 25 19.66 20.55 -1.38
N ALA A 26 20.16 19.31 -1.35
CA ALA A 26 19.55 18.13 -1.96
C ALA A 26 19.25 18.26 -3.48
N PRO A 27 20.23 18.64 -4.31
CA PRO A 27 20.01 18.81 -5.74
C PRO A 27 19.65 17.48 -6.40
N LEU A 28 18.75 17.54 -7.38
CA LEU A 28 18.44 16.39 -8.25
C LEU A 28 19.72 15.95 -8.97
N GLY A 29 19.92 14.63 -9.08
CA GLY A 29 20.97 14.07 -9.93
C GLY A 29 20.73 14.33 -11.42
N ASN A 30 21.58 13.77 -12.27
CA ASN A 30 21.42 13.90 -13.71
C ASN A 30 20.08 13.26 -14.17
N PRO A 31 19.17 14.02 -14.80
CA PRO A 31 17.89 13.47 -15.27
C PRO A 31 18.04 12.34 -16.31
N ALA A 32 19.18 12.27 -17.02
CA ALA A 32 19.45 11.19 -17.98
C ALA A 32 19.70 9.83 -17.29
N ASP A 33 20.06 9.83 -16.01
CA ASP A 33 20.28 8.62 -15.23
C ASP A 33 18.97 8.10 -14.60
N LEU A 34 17.86 8.82 -14.77
CA LEU A 34 16.57 8.39 -14.27
C LEU A 34 16.11 7.12 -15.00
N PRO A 35 15.66 6.09 -14.27
CA PRO A 35 14.94 5.00 -14.91
C PRO A 35 13.63 5.53 -15.51
N LYS A 36 13.11 4.82 -16.52
CA LYS A 36 11.77 5.13 -17.05
C LYS A 36 10.76 5.13 -15.90
N PRO A 37 9.86 6.13 -15.82
CA PRO A 37 8.84 6.17 -14.79
C PRO A 37 8.05 4.86 -14.75
N ARG A 38 7.82 4.35 -13.53
CA ARG A 38 6.95 3.18 -13.36
C ARG A 38 5.54 3.55 -13.78
N ARG A 39 4.93 2.68 -14.58
CA ARG A 39 3.50 2.75 -14.87
C ARG A 39 2.78 1.86 -13.86
N PHE A 40 2.05 2.47 -12.95
CA PHE A 40 1.16 1.74 -12.06
C PHE A 40 -0.07 1.31 -12.86
N GLY A 41 -0.53 0.08 -12.64
CA GLY A 41 -1.77 -0.40 -13.23
C GLY A 41 -2.99 0.34 -12.66
N ASP A 42 -4.15 0.12 -13.26
CA ASP A 42 -5.41 0.63 -12.72
C ASP A 42 -5.62 0.13 -11.29
N LEU A 43 -5.75 1.06 -10.35
CA LEU A 43 -5.98 0.75 -8.93
C LEU A 43 -7.36 0.13 -8.70
N ASN A 44 -8.29 0.32 -9.64
CA ASN A 44 -9.61 -0.29 -9.62
C ASN A 44 -9.65 -1.67 -10.32
N ALA A 45 -8.57 -2.15 -10.91
CA ALA A 45 -8.54 -3.49 -11.50
C ALA A 45 -8.35 -4.58 -10.43
N TRP A 46 -8.98 -5.74 -10.64
CA TRP A 46 -8.68 -6.95 -9.88
C TRP A 46 -7.28 -7.47 -10.24
N ARG A 47 -6.47 -7.81 -9.24
CA ARG A 47 -5.06 -8.17 -9.42
C ARG A 47 -4.81 -9.67 -9.45
N ILE A 48 -5.69 -10.46 -8.84
CA ILE A 48 -5.54 -11.94 -8.81
C ILE A 48 -6.35 -12.68 -9.88
N GLY A 49 -6.93 -11.94 -10.84
CA GLY A 49 -7.80 -12.46 -11.89
C GLY A 49 -9.25 -12.03 -11.73
N GLN A 50 -10.13 -12.54 -12.58
CA GLN A 50 -11.56 -12.28 -12.48
C GLN A 50 -12.14 -13.02 -11.27
N PRO A 51 -12.88 -12.35 -10.37
CA PRO A 51 -13.51 -13.01 -9.23
C PRO A 51 -14.73 -13.83 -9.66
N ASP A 52 -14.90 -14.99 -9.04
CA ASP A 52 -16.10 -15.82 -9.19
C ASP A 52 -17.30 -15.29 -8.37
N LEU A 53 -16.99 -14.57 -7.28
CA LEU A 53 -17.96 -13.98 -6.37
C LEU A 53 -17.46 -12.61 -5.90
N ILE A 54 -18.32 -11.60 -5.95
CA ILE A 54 -18.06 -10.28 -5.38
C ILE A 54 -19.06 -10.04 -4.26
N VAL A 55 -18.56 -9.88 -3.04
CA VAL A 55 -19.37 -9.51 -1.87
C VAL A 55 -19.16 -8.01 -1.62
N THR A 56 -20.22 -7.22 -1.79
CA THR A 56 -20.15 -5.75 -1.74
C THR A 56 -20.80 -5.23 -0.47
N MET A 57 -20.20 -4.20 0.15
CA MET A 57 -20.84 -3.50 1.25
C MET A 57 -22.12 -2.81 0.75
N PRO A 58 -23.26 -2.96 1.45
CA PRO A 58 -24.52 -2.33 1.03
C PRO A 58 -24.47 -0.81 1.16
N GLU A 59 -23.69 -0.30 2.12
CA GLU A 59 -23.53 1.11 2.41
C GLU A 59 -22.05 1.48 2.51
N ALA A 60 -21.72 2.69 2.07
CA ALA A 60 -20.35 3.18 2.16
C ALA A 60 -20.00 3.56 3.61
N TRP A 61 -18.81 3.15 4.04
CA TRP A 61 -18.23 3.65 5.28
C TRP A 61 -17.53 4.99 5.03
N VAL A 62 -17.91 6.03 5.78
CA VAL A 62 -17.33 7.36 5.64
C VAL A 62 -16.24 7.56 6.69
N VAL A 63 -14.99 7.67 6.21
CA VAL A 63 -13.85 8.05 7.05
C VAL A 63 -13.94 9.54 7.39
N LYS A 64 -13.91 9.87 8.68
CA LYS A 64 -14.00 11.27 9.13
C LYS A 64 -12.68 12.01 8.87
N PRO A 65 -12.72 13.27 8.41
CA PRO A 65 -11.51 14.06 8.25
C PRO A 65 -10.88 14.37 9.62
N ALA A 66 -9.55 14.44 9.68
CA ALA A 66 -8.77 14.82 10.86
C ALA A 66 -9.12 14.01 12.14
N ALA A 67 -9.43 12.73 11.97
CA ALA A 67 -9.67 11.79 13.05
C ALA A 67 -8.47 10.84 13.25
N PRO A 68 -8.31 10.24 14.43
CA PRO A 68 -7.42 9.09 14.62
C PRO A 68 -7.81 7.92 13.70
N ASP A 69 -6.91 6.94 13.61
CA ASP A 69 -7.16 5.69 12.90
C ASP A 69 -8.43 4.98 13.42
N ASP A 70 -9.14 4.36 12.49
CA ASP A 70 -10.37 3.60 12.75
C ASP A 70 -10.24 2.18 12.20
N TRP A 71 -10.78 1.20 12.94
CA TRP A 71 -10.69 -0.23 12.61
C TRP A 71 -12.07 -0.89 12.60
N PRO A 72 -12.94 -0.50 11.64
CA PRO A 72 -14.27 -1.08 11.55
C PRO A 72 -14.21 -2.56 11.14
N THR A 73 -15.13 -3.35 11.69
CA THR A 73 -15.35 -4.75 11.28
C THR A 73 -16.69 -4.84 10.57
N PHE A 74 -16.69 -5.40 9.35
CA PHE A 74 -17.88 -5.58 8.55
C PHE A 74 -18.18 -7.06 8.38
N THR A 75 -19.42 -7.44 8.67
CA THR A 75 -19.93 -8.80 8.41
C THR A 75 -20.89 -8.73 7.23
N LEU A 76 -20.55 -9.42 6.15
CA LEU A 76 -21.35 -9.48 4.93
C LEU A 76 -21.75 -10.93 4.65
N ASP A 77 -23.00 -11.14 4.25
CA ASP A 77 -23.50 -12.45 3.86
C ASP A 77 -23.16 -12.72 2.38
N PRO A 78 -22.33 -13.72 2.06
CA PRO A 78 -21.95 -14.04 0.69
C PRO A 78 -23.07 -14.72 -0.11
N LYS A 79 -24.21 -15.06 0.52
CA LYS A 79 -25.37 -15.73 -0.10
C LYS A 79 -25.04 -17.06 -0.78
N LEU A 80 -24.03 -17.77 -0.26
CA LEU A 80 -23.70 -19.12 -0.71
C LEU A 80 -24.80 -20.10 -0.31
N THR A 81 -25.21 -20.96 -1.23
CA THR A 81 -26.23 -22.00 -1.01
C THR A 81 -25.62 -23.40 -0.82
N GLU A 82 -24.31 -23.51 -0.94
CA GLU A 82 -23.53 -24.75 -0.85
C GLU A 82 -22.15 -24.45 -0.26
N ASP A 83 -21.48 -25.49 0.25
CA ASP A 83 -20.11 -25.37 0.75
C ASP A 83 -19.11 -25.16 -0.39
N ARG A 84 -18.15 -24.26 -0.18
CA ARG A 84 -17.15 -23.87 -1.16
C ARG A 84 -15.78 -23.73 -0.51
N TYR A 85 -14.73 -24.13 -1.23
CA TYR A 85 -13.36 -23.86 -0.84
C TYR A 85 -12.87 -22.52 -1.42
N ILE A 86 -12.14 -21.76 -0.61
CA ILE A 86 -11.54 -20.49 -1.04
C ILE A 86 -10.09 -20.75 -1.45
N LYS A 87 -9.77 -20.40 -2.71
CA LYS A 87 -8.39 -20.45 -3.21
C LYS A 87 -7.65 -19.13 -3.01
N ALA A 88 -8.35 -18.01 -3.12
CA ALA A 88 -7.79 -16.68 -3.00
C ALA A 88 -8.87 -15.66 -2.61
N VAL A 89 -8.45 -14.56 -1.97
CA VAL A 89 -9.29 -13.43 -1.60
C VAL A 89 -8.56 -12.14 -1.98
N GLU A 90 -9.26 -11.22 -2.62
CA GLU A 90 -8.79 -9.86 -2.84
C GLU A 90 -9.81 -8.89 -2.22
N VAL A 91 -9.31 -7.96 -1.40
CA VAL A 91 -10.12 -6.87 -0.86
C VAL A 91 -9.86 -5.65 -1.72
N LYS A 92 -10.93 -5.10 -2.29
CA LYS A 92 -10.88 -3.91 -3.13
C LYS A 92 -11.60 -2.76 -2.42
N PRO A 93 -10.91 -1.65 -2.08
CA PRO A 93 -11.56 -0.44 -1.58
C PRO A 93 -12.59 0.11 -2.57
N ALA A 94 -13.53 0.91 -2.07
CA ALA A 94 -14.42 1.67 -2.94
C ALA A 94 -13.60 2.58 -3.88
N PRO A 95 -14.13 2.91 -5.07
CA PRO A 95 -13.43 3.77 -6.03
C PRO A 95 -12.95 5.05 -5.37
N ASN A 96 -11.68 5.41 -5.63
CA ASN A 96 -10.99 6.57 -5.06
C ASN A 96 -10.72 6.53 -3.54
N SER A 97 -11.03 5.43 -2.83
CA SER A 97 -10.76 5.30 -1.39
C SER A 97 -9.37 4.77 -1.04
N HIS A 98 -8.52 4.50 -2.03
CA HIS A 98 -7.13 4.04 -1.81
C HIS A 98 -6.27 5.03 -0.99
N VAL A 99 -6.69 6.29 -0.91
CA VAL A 99 -5.99 7.34 -0.15
C VAL A 99 -6.30 7.32 1.35
N VAL A 100 -7.35 6.58 1.78
CA VAL A 100 -7.77 6.50 3.19
C VAL A 100 -7.71 5.09 3.78
N VAL A 101 -7.48 4.05 2.96
CA VAL A 101 -7.35 2.66 3.43
C VAL A 101 -5.88 2.30 3.58
N HIS A 102 -5.47 1.93 4.80
CA HIS A 102 -4.10 1.52 5.07
C HIS A 102 -3.90 0.01 4.82
N HIS A 103 -4.64 -0.84 5.55
CA HIS A 103 -4.63 -2.29 5.38
C HIS A 103 -6.03 -2.87 5.63
N SER A 104 -6.28 -4.06 5.10
CA SER A 104 -7.50 -4.83 5.35
C SER A 104 -7.12 -6.22 5.85
N ARG A 105 -7.84 -6.71 6.86
CA ARG A 105 -7.73 -8.12 7.28
C ARG A 105 -8.92 -8.89 6.68
N PRO A 106 -8.73 -9.62 5.56
CA PRO A 106 -9.75 -10.57 5.11
C PRO A 106 -9.94 -11.68 6.16
N PRO A 107 -11.07 -12.41 6.12
CA PRO A 107 -11.38 -13.50 7.06
C PRO A 107 -10.18 -14.42 7.32
#